data_AF-A0A1G0R8D3-F1
#
_entry.id   AF-A0A1G0R8D3-F1
#
_cell.length_a   1.000
_cell.length_b   1.000
_cell.length_c   1.000
_cell.angle_alpha   90.00
_cell.angle_beta   90.00
_cell.angle_gamma   90.00
#
_symmetry.space_group_name_H-M   'P 1'
#
loop_
_entity.id
_entity.type
_entity.pdbx_description
1 polymer ?
#
loop_
_entity_poly.entity_id
_entity_poly.type
_entity_poly.pdbx_seq_one_letter_code
_entity_poly.pdbx_strand_id
1 'polypeptide(L)'
;MNEIKQTFVNRYESINTDIKNLTGLVSTIDDIAKSDFEKLKSMAKLPTLSTEGIAQILVGNEMYKRALGYLGWVDLARTNIKKYSPEPEYEKPARFEGQDIPFPVERGYPKLWIKNVKISGRTDKEKQNDFFSASGKAQNITNNQTLTGVPLSFSLDGTYSDRRDLQLSGLIDRTKDIPFDEYAAKLSGVALSSFELGNKNFLPSKITDGRMNTAVKISVPGNGFDSRIDIDLSNFTLQFETEPRSIVERLAREVLEGIKGFNVKMRLWNTGGTFKVALSTDLDNLLSQRLMNVIGAEIANLQNQLRDKFNAIVNQKRAEFDQFYNAQKEKVENKLGTFQTLLNDKLSIVDTKKEELQDRLDKVQKGLGNQLLDLLKKGG
;
A
#
# COMPACT_ATOMS: atom_id res chain seq x y z
N MET A 1 76.33 17.25 -11.87
CA MET A 1 75.98 16.43 -10.68
C MET A 1 74.63 16.82 -10.11
N ASN A 2 74.36 18.10 -9.86
CA ASN A 2 73.05 18.58 -9.39
C ASN A 2 71.88 18.25 -10.34
N GLU A 3 72.06 18.35 -11.66
CA GLU A 3 71.00 17.98 -12.62
C GLU A 3 70.62 16.50 -12.57
N ILE A 4 71.58 15.59 -12.37
CA ILE A 4 71.32 14.15 -12.29
C ILE A 4 70.55 13.81 -11.01
N LYS A 5 70.93 14.44 -9.89
CA LYS A 5 70.24 14.30 -8.61
C LYS A 5 68.81 14.87 -8.68
N GLN A 6 68.65 16.05 -9.28
CA GLN A 6 67.34 16.67 -9.47
C GLN A 6 66.44 15.85 -10.39
N THR A 7 66.99 15.31 -11.48
CA THR A 7 66.24 14.46 -12.42
C THR A 7 65.79 13.16 -11.77
N PHE A 8 66.63 12.55 -10.91
CA PHE A 8 66.26 11.35 -10.16
C PHE A 8 65.15 11.62 -9.14
N VAL A 9 65.27 12.68 -8.35
CA VAL A 9 64.25 13.09 -7.36
C VAL A 9 62.91 13.37 -8.07
N ASN A 10 62.93 14.15 -9.15
CA ASN A 10 61.71 14.45 -9.91
C ASN A 10 61.07 13.18 -10.50
N ARG A 11 61.87 12.22 -10.99
CA ARG A 11 61.35 10.94 -11.51
C ARG A 11 60.83 10.01 -10.41
N TYR A 12 61.49 9.98 -9.25
CA TYR A 12 61.07 9.21 -8.09
C TYR A 12 59.73 9.72 -7.54
N GLU A 13 59.58 11.04 -7.43
CA GLU A 13 58.33 11.69 -7.03
C GLU A 13 57.21 11.48 -8.05
N SER A 14 57.52 11.56 -9.36
CA SER A 14 56.56 11.26 -10.43
C SER A 14 56.04 9.82 -10.34
N ILE A 15 56.93 8.83 -10.18
CA ILE A 15 56.54 7.42 -10.09
C ILE A 15 55.72 7.15 -8.82
N ASN A 16 56.07 7.76 -7.68
CA ASN A 16 55.27 7.66 -6.46
C ASN A 16 53.88 8.30 -6.60
N THR A 17 53.80 9.40 -7.36
CA THR A 17 52.52 10.05 -7.67
C THR A 17 51.67 9.18 -8.59
N ASP A 18 52.28 8.54 -9.59
CA ASP A 18 51.59 7.60 -10.49
C ASP A 18 51.07 6.35 -9.75
N ILE A 19 51.82 5.82 -8.78
CA ILE A 19 51.38 4.74 -7.89
C ILE A 19 50.20 5.19 -7.02
N LYS A 20 50.23 6.40 -6.48
CA LYS A 20 49.10 6.96 -5.72
C LYS A 20 47.86 7.16 -6.62
N ASN A 21 48.05 7.62 -7.84
CA ASN A 21 46.97 7.81 -8.82
C ASN A 21 46.34 6.47 -9.23
N LEU A 22 47.16 5.43 -9.47
CA LEU A 22 46.68 4.05 -9.69
C LEU A 22 45.87 3.51 -8.51
N THR A 23 46.28 3.84 -7.28
CA THR A 23 45.55 3.47 -6.06
C THR A 23 44.20 4.22 -5.97
N GLY A 24 44.16 5.47 -6.42
CA GLY A 24 42.92 6.24 -6.58
C GLY A 24 41.97 5.64 -7.63
N LEU A 25 42.49 5.14 -8.75
CA LEU A 25 41.68 4.45 -9.77
C LEU A 25 41.02 3.16 -9.25
N VAL A 26 41.63 2.45 -8.30
CA VAL A 26 41.01 1.30 -7.65
C VAL A 26 39.75 1.69 -6.86
N SER A 27 39.68 2.90 -6.30
CA SER A 27 38.46 3.39 -5.63
C SER A 27 37.30 3.69 -6.60
N THR A 28 37.58 3.94 -7.88
CA THR A 28 36.52 4.12 -8.91
C THR A 28 35.85 2.82 -9.32
N ILE A 29 36.44 1.65 -9.00
CA ILE A 29 35.82 0.33 -9.22
C ILE A 29 34.55 0.18 -8.40
N ASP A 30 34.50 0.75 -7.18
CA ASP A 30 33.33 0.70 -6.32
C ASP A 30 32.15 1.51 -6.91
N ASP A 31 32.44 2.60 -7.64
CA ASP A 31 31.42 3.41 -8.31
C ASP A 31 30.92 2.77 -9.61
N ILE A 32 31.81 2.10 -10.36
CA ILE A 32 31.45 1.32 -11.55
C ILE A 32 30.58 0.11 -11.17
N ALA A 33 30.93 -0.58 -10.09
CA ALA A 33 30.18 -1.72 -9.57
C ALA A 33 28.74 -1.33 -9.16
N LYS A 34 28.56 -0.14 -8.55
CA LYS A 34 27.23 0.42 -8.26
C LYS A 34 26.43 0.72 -9.53
N SER A 35 27.07 1.32 -10.54
CA SER A 35 26.43 1.64 -11.82
C SER A 35 25.96 0.39 -12.56
N ASP A 36 26.76 -0.67 -12.58
CA ASP A 36 26.40 -1.93 -13.23
C ASP A 36 25.26 -2.67 -12.50
N PHE A 37 25.21 -2.58 -11.17
CA PHE A 37 24.09 -3.12 -10.39
C PHE A 37 22.76 -2.41 -10.71
N GLU A 38 22.75 -1.07 -10.79
CA GLU A 38 21.54 -0.33 -11.16
C GLU A 38 21.10 -0.62 -12.61
N LYS A 39 22.05 -0.89 -13.51
CA LYS A 39 21.76 -1.29 -14.89
C LYS A 39 21.08 -2.66 -14.96
N LEU A 40 21.57 -3.66 -14.21
CA LEU A 40 20.96 -4.99 -14.10
C LEU A 40 19.55 -4.92 -13.52
N LYS A 41 19.34 -4.08 -12.49
CA LYS A 41 18.02 -3.83 -11.89
C LYS A 41 17.03 -3.24 -12.89
N SER A 42 17.48 -2.37 -13.79
CA SER A 42 16.63 -1.75 -14.82
C SER A 42 16.20 -2.70 -15.95
N MET A 43 16.95 -3.78 -16.18
CA MET A 43 16.63 -4.78 -17.21
C MET A 43 15.57 -5.78 -16.74
N ALA A 44 15.38 -5.94 -15.43
CA ALA A 44 14.43 -6.87 -14.83
C ALA A 44 12.98 -6.32 -14.75
N LYS A 45 12.59 -5.37 -15.62
CA LYS A 45 11.26 -4.71 -15.57
C LYS A 45 10.12 -5.73 -15.53
N LEU A 46 9.27 -5.57 -14.53
CA LEU A 46 8.19 -6.49 -14.21
C LEU A 46 6.91 -6.16 -14.97
N PRO A 47 6.13 -7.18 -15.35
CA PRO A 47 4.85 -6.99 -16.02
C PRO A 47 3.81 -6.33 -15.10
N THR A 48 3.00 -5.44 -15.65
CA THR A 48 1.79 -4.91 -15.02
C THR A 48 0.76 -6.02 -14.92
N LEU A 49 0.49 -6.51 -13.71
CA LEU A 49 -0.51 -7.54 -13.45
C LEU A 49 -1.87 -6.89 -13.16
N SER A 50 -2.89 -7.25 -13.95
CA SER A 50 -4.28 -6.85 -13.77
C SER A 50 -4.96 -7.79 -12.77
N THR A 51 -5.53 -7.24 -11.69
CA THR A 51 -6.38 -7.99 -10.74
C THR A 51 -7.87 -7.84 -11.02
N GLU A 52 -8.26 -7.24 -12.16
CA GLU A 52 -9.65 -7.00 -12.51
C GLU A 52 -10.45 -8.31 -12.58
N GLY A 53 -11.59 -8.36 -11.89
CA GLY A 53 -12.54 -9.48 -11.95
C GLY A 53 -12.27 -10.63 -10.95
N ILE A 54 -11.16 -10.61 -10.21
CA ILE A 54 -10.87 -11.63 -9.19
C ILE A 54 -11.89 -11.57 -8.05
N ALA A 55 -12.29 -10.36 -7.64
CA ALA A 55 -13.32 -10.21 -6.61
C ALA A 55 -14.66 -10.82 -7.02
N GLN A 56 -15.02 -10.71 -8.30
CA GLN A 56 -16.26 -11.28 -8.83
C GLN A 56 -16.23 -12.82 -8.82
N ILE A 57 -15.07 -13.43 -9.04
CA ILE A 57 -14.89 -14.89 -8.96
C ILE A 57 -14.93 -15.39 -7.51
N LEU A 58 -14.32 -14.66 -6.58
CA LEU A 58 -14.21 -15.07 -5.17
C LEU A 58 -15.53 -14.92 -4.40
N VAL A 59 -16.24 -13.82 -4.64
CA VAL A 59 -17.36 -13.39 -3.79
C VAL A 59 -18.63 -13.17 -4.60
N GLY A 60 -18.50 -12.86 -5.89
CA GLY A 60 -19.61 -12.41 -6.74
C GLY A 60 -20.75 -13.42 -6.86
N ASN A 61 -20.46 -14.70 -7.11
CA ASN A 61 -21.53 -15.70 -7.34
C ASN A 61 -22.37 -15.98 -6.09
N GLU A 62 -21.74 -16.12 -4.92
CA GLU A 62 -22.45 -16.41 -3.66
C GLU A 62 -23.20 -15.17 -3.15
N MET A 63 -22.58 -13.98 -3.23
CA MET A 63 -23.25 -12.74 -2.84
C MET A 63 -24.37 -12.37 -3.79
N TYR A 64 -24.23 -12.66 -5.09
CA TYR A 64 -25.30 -12.46 -6.06
C TYR A 64 -26.50 -13.39 -5.77
N LYS A 65 -26.27 -14.66 -5.41
CA LYS A 65 -27.36 -15.56 -4.98
C LYS A 65 -28.10 -15.03 -3.74
N ARG A 66 -27.36 -14.51 -2.76
CA ARG A 66 -27.95 -13.90 -1.55
C ARG A 66 -28.70 -12.60 -1.86
N ALA A 67 -28.18 -11.81 -2.80
CA ALA A 67 -28.87 -10.64 -3.34
C ALA A 67 -30.21 -11.02 -4.00
N LEU A 68 -30.25 -12.12 -4.76
CA LEU A 68 -31.50 -12.65 -5.31
C LEU A 68 -32.47 -13.11 -4.20
N GLY A 69 -31.97 -13.72 -3.13
CA GLY A 69 -32.79 -14.05 -1.95
C GLY A 69 -33.40 -12.81 -1.29
N TYR A 70 -32.66 -11.69 -1.25
CA TYR A 70 -33.17 -10.41 -0.78
C TYR A 70 -34.28 -9.83 -1.67
N LEU A 71 -34.24 -10.06 -2.99
CA LEU A 71 -35.35 -9.67 -3.89
C LEU A 71 -36.67 -10.31 -3.46
N GLY A 72 -36.66 -11.55 -2.99
CA GLY A 72 -37.86 -12.21 -2.49
C GLY A 72 -38.49 -11.47 -1.30
N TRP A 73 -37.69 -10.97 -0.37
CA TRP A 73 -38.18 -10.17 0.77
C TRP A 73 -38.71 -8.80 0.33
N VAL A 74 -38.10 -8.20 -0.68
CA VAL A 74 -38.57 -6.94 -1.27
C VAL A 74 -39.92 -7.12 -1.98
N ASP A 75 -40.10 -8.22 -2.72
CA ASP A 75 -41.38 -8.53 -3.39
C ASP A 75 -42.50 -8.82 -2.38
N LEU A 76 -42.19 -9.52 -1.28
CA LEU A 76 -43.13 -9.71 -0.16
C LEU A 76 -43.52 -8.37 0.48
N ALA A 77 -42.56 -7.50 0.76
CA ALA A 77 -42.84 -6.17 1.30
C ALA A 77 -43.73 -5.36 0.34
N ARG A 78 -43.46 -5.42 -0.97
CA ARG A 78 -44.23 -4.70 -1.99
C ARG A 78 -45.66 -5.22 -2.14
N THR A 79 -45.89 -6.51 -1.96
CA THR A 79 -47.25 -7.08 -2.03
C THR A 79 -48.13 -6.59 -0.87
N ASN A 80 -47.51 -6.28 0.27
CA ASN A 80 -48.20 -5.77 1.46
C ASN A 80 -48.31 -4.24 1.49
N ILE A 81 -47.47 -3.51 0.75
CA ILE A 81 -47.58 -2.06 0.57
C ILE A 81 -48.58 -1.79 -0.55
N LYS A 82 -49.71 -1.13 -0.22
CA LYS A 82 -50.71 -0.73 -1.23
C LYS A 82 -50.02 0.07 -2.35
N LYS A 83 -50.12 -0.42 -3.59
CA LYS A 83 -49.65 0.32 -4.77
C LYS A 83 -50.39 1.65 -4.85
N TYR A 84 -49.63 2.70 -5.13
CA TYR A 84 -50.23 3.99 -5.38
C TYR A 84 -51.02 3.92 -6.69
N SER A 85 -52.31 4.25 -6.59
CA SER A 85 -53.20 4.48 -7.72
C SER A 85 -53.62 5.94 -7.64
N PRO A 86 -53.38 6.76 -8.68
CA PRO A 86 -53.89 8.12 -8.72
C PRO A 86 -55.41 8.08 -8.56
N GLU A 87 -55.99 9.04 -7.83
CA GLU A 87 -57.44 9.22 -7.89
C GLU A 87 -57.84 9.54 -9.34
N PRO A 88 -58.88 8.90 -9.89
CA PRO A 88 -59.32 9.21 -11.25
C PRO A 88 -59.70 10.69 -11.32
N GLU A 89 -59.30 11.37 -12.41
CA GLU A 89 -59.86 12.67 -12.75
C GLU A 89 -61.37 12.51 -12.80
N TYR A 90 -62.09 13.28 -11.96
CA TYR A 90 -63.54 13.22 -11.81
C TYR A 90 -64.24 12.90 -13.14
N GLU A 91 -64.72 11.67 -13.28
CA GLU A 91 -65.55 11.29 -14.42
C GLU A 91 -66.82 12.15 -14.36
N LYS A 92 -67.12 12.87 -15.45
CA LYS A 92 -68.36 13.63 -15.55
C LYS A 92 -69.52 12.63 -15.42
N PRO A 93 -70.40 12.76 -14.40
CA PRO A 93 -71.41 11.75 -14.14
C PRO A 93 -72.44 11.68 -15.27
N ALA A 94 -73.07 10.52 -15.42
CA ALA A 94 -74.22 10.35 -16.30
C ALA A 94 -75.35 11.30 -15.87
N ARG A 95 -76.04 11.91 -16.85
CA ARG A 95 -77.14 12.85 -16.59
C ARG A 95 -78.21 12.18 -15.71
N PHE A 96 -78.73 12.94 -14.73
CA PHE A 96 -79.84 12.61 -13.82
C PHE A 96 -79.53 11.69 -12.62
N GLU A 97 -78.29 11.29 -12.37
CA GLU A 97 -77.93 10.69 -11.07
C GLU A 97 -77.54 11.77 -10.06
N GLY A 98 -78.11 11.69 -8.85
CA GLY A 98 -77.69 12.53 -7.73
C GLY A 98 -76.28 12.17 -7.28
N GLN A 99 -75.50 13.16 -6.84
CA GLN A 99 -74.14 12.94 -6.36
C GLN A 99 -74.02 13.38 -4.89
N ASP A 100 -73.44 12.53 -4.07
CA ASP A 100 -72.94 12.93 -2.77
C ASP A 100 -71.64 13.72 -2.95
N ILE A 101 -71.70 15.04 -2.74
CA ILE A 101 -70.52 15.91 -2.76
C ILE A 101 -70.03 16.04 -1.31
N PRO A 102 -68.90 15.42 -0.94
CA PRO A 102 -68.34 15.61 0.39
C PRO A 102 -67.89 17.06 0.53
N PHE A 103 -68.46 17.79 1.50
CA PHE A 103 -67.97 19.11 1.85
C PHE A 103 -66.58 18.96 2.53
N PRO A 104 -65.52 19.57 1.98
CA PRO A 104 -64.20 19.50 2.59
C PRO A 104 -64.23 20.22 3.94
N VAL A 105 -63.88 19.52 5.02
CA VAL A 105 -63.72 20.13 6.34
C VAL A 105 -62.39 20.90 6.33
N GLU A 106 -62.44 22.19 6.01
CA GLU A 106 -61.25 23.05 5.86
C GLU A 106 -60.42 23.21 7.16
N ARG A 107 -61.02 22.91 8.33
CA ARG A 107 -60.39 22.99 9.66
C ARG A 107 -60.81 21.83 10.57
N GLY A 108 -60.56 20.61 10.13
CA GLY A 108 -60.83 19.40 10.91
C GLY A 108 -59.60 18.94 11.67
N TYR A 109 -59.80 18.31 12.84
CA TYR A 109 -58.79 17.42 13.40
C TYR A 109 -58.97 16.02 12.79
N PRO A 110 -57.87 15.27 12.59
CA PRO A 110 -57.98 13.86 12.23
C PRO A 110 -58.73 13.10 13.35
N LYS A 111 -59.43 12.03 12.96
CA LYS A 111 -60.15 11.16 13.92
C LYS A 111 -59.19 10.55 14.96
N LEU A 112 -57.94 10.30 14.56
CA LEU A 112 -56.87 9.84 15.43
C LEU A 112 -55.57 10.57 15.11
N TRP A 113 -54.90 11.09 16.14
CA TRP A 113 -53.54 11.61 16.02
C TRP A 113 -52.75 11.43 17.30
N ILE A 114 -51.85 10.46 17.29
CA ILE A 114 -50.88 10.22 18.34
C ILE A 114 -49.59 10.94 17.95
N LYS A 115 -49.32 12.07 18.63
CA LYS A 115 -48.15 12.91 18.32
C LYS A 115 -46.83 12.26 18.70
N ASN A 116 -46.81 11.49 19.79
CA ASN A 116 -45.59 10.90 20.31
C ASN A 116 -45.88 9.60 21.06
N VAL A 117 -45.19 8.53 20.68
CA VAL A 117 -45.10 7.26 21.39
C VAL A 117 -43.63 7.05 21.71
N LYS A 118 -43.32 6.73 22.97
CA LYS A 118 -41.97 6.36 23.39
C LYS A 118 -42.02 4.96 23.98
N ILE A 119 -41.09 4.11 23.57
CA ILE A 119 -40.94 2.76 24.10
C ILE A 119 -39.51 2.57 24.61
N SER A 120 -39.35 1.83 25.70
CA SER A 120 -38.04 1.47 26.23
C SER A 120 -38.13 0.18 27.01
N GLY A 121 -37.11 -0.66 26.92
CA GLY A 121 -37.00 -1.89 27.70
C GLY A 121 -35.54 -2.29 27.87
N ARG A 122 -35.22 -2.92 29.00
CA ARG A 122 -33.92 -3.56 29.22
C ARG A 122 -34.09 -4.89 29.96
N THR A 123 -33.22 -5.85 29.70
CA THR A 123 -33.06 -7.02 30.56
C THR A 123 -32.10 -6.73 31.71
N ASP A 124 -32.15 -7.56 32.74
CA ASP A 124 -31.34 -7.41 33.95
C ASP A 124 -29.87 -7.77 33.66
N LYS A 125 -28.97 -6.78 33.73
CA LYS A 125 -27.52 -6.92 33.43
C LYS A 125 -26.81 -7.81 34.46
N GLU A 126 -27.37 -8.01 35.65
CA GLU A 126 -26.72 -8.73 36.75
C GLU A 126 -26.96 -10.24 36.72
N LYS A 127 -27.98 -10.72 35.98
CA LYS A 127 -28.39 -12.14 35.98
C LYS A 127 -28.05 -12.89 34.69
N GLN A 128 -27.67 -12.20 33.62
CA GLN A 128 -27.40 -12.81 32.32
C GLN A 128 -26.12 -12.23 31.70
N ASN A 129 -25.24 -13.11 31.21
CA ASN A 129 -24.09 -12.73 30.39
C ASN A 129 -24.51 -12.02 29.09
N ASP A 130 -25.76 -12.25 28.67
CA ASP A 130 -26.38 -11.58 27.54
C ASP A 130 -27.48 -10.64 28.00
N PHE A 131 -27.25 -9.34 27.87
CA PHE A 131 -28.24 -8.34 28.21
C PHE A 131 -28.67 -7.57 26.97
N PHE A 132 -29.93 -7.15 26.95
CA PHE A 132 -30.54 -6.42 25.86
C PHE A 132 -31.08 -5.11 26.40
N SER A 133 -30.86 -4.02 25.67
CA SER A 133 -31.55 -2.76 25.92
C SER A 133 -32.07 -2.22 24.61
N ALA A 134 -33.26 -1.66 24.59
CA ALA A 134 -33.80 -0.99 23.43
C ALA A 134 -34.65 0.22 23.84
N SER A 135 -34.64 1.23 22.98
CA SER A 135 -35.46 2.42 23.11
C SER A 135 -35.92 2.88 21.74
N GLY A 136 -37.11 3.47 21.66
CA GLY A 136 -37.65 3.93 20.40
C GLY A 136 -38.69 5.01 20.58
N LYS A 137 -38.97 5.69 19.48
CA LYS A 137 -40.01 6.70 19.37
C LYS A 137 -40.77 6.56 18.06
N ALA A 138 -42.06 6.84 18.09
CA ALA A 138 -42.88 7.03 16.89
C ALA A 138 -43.67 8.33 17.03
N GLN A 139 -43.74 9.11 15.96
CA GLN A 139 -44.35 10.43 15.95
C GLN A 139 -45.39 10.52 14.83
N ASN A 140 -46.44 11.31 15.08
CA ASN A 140 -47.49 11.63 14.12
C ASN A 140 -48.22 10.41 13.53
N ILE A 141 -48.54 9.43 14.37
CA ILE A 141 -49.42 8.33 13.94
C ILE A 141 -50.82 8.92 13.78
N THR A 142 -51.28 9.05 12.54
CA THR A 142 -52.60 9.62 12.22
C THR A 142 -53.28 8.81 11.14
N ASN A 143 -54.61 8.86 11.13
CA ASN A 143 -55.44 8.26 10.08
C ASN A 143 -55.55 9.14 8.83
N ASN A 144 -55.09 10.41 8.86
CA ASN A 144 -55.09 11.30 7.70
C ASN A 144 -53.91 12.29 7.76
N GLN A 145 -52.82 11.99 7.04
CA GLN A 145 -51.61 12.83 7.01
C GLN A 145 -51.76 14.08 6.14
N THR A 146 -52.60 14.04 5.11
CA THR A 146 -52.89 15.20 4.24
C THR A 146 -53.53 16.33 5.06
N LEU A 147 -54.39 15.98 6.03
CA LEU A 147 -55.01 16.94 6.93
C LEU A 147 -54.03 17.51 7.97
N THR A 148 -53.11 16.70 8.49
CA THR A 148 -52.14 17.16 9.50
C THR A 148 -50.92 17.85 8.90
N GLY A 149 -50.64 17.63 7.61
CA GLY A 149 -49.48 18.17 6.90
C GLY A 149 -48.13 17.64 7.40
N VAL A 150 -48.13 16.58 8.24
CA VAL A 150 -46.92 16.02 8.83
C VAL A 150 -46.84 14.50 8.62
N PRO A 151 -45.67 13.97 8.21
CA PRO A 151 -45.49 12.54 8.01
C PRO A 151 -45.34 11.79 9.34
N LEU A 152 -45.62 10.49 9.29
CA LEU A 152 -45.31 9.56 10.37
C LEU A 152 -43.81 9.26 10.34
N SER A 153 -43.15 9.35 11.50
CA SER A 153 -41.75 8.93 11.63
C SER A 153 -41.56 8.01 12.82
N PHE A 154 -40.59 7.10 12.74
CA PHE A 154 -40.20 6.25 13.85
C PHE A 154 -38.69 6.02 13.89
N SER A 155 -38.17 5.75 15.09
CA SER A 155 -36.82 5.27 15.31
C SER A 155 -36.78 4.25 16.45
N LEU A 156 -35.94 3.24 16.33
CA LEU A 156 -35.67 2.22 17.33
C LEU A 156 -34.17 1.98 17.38
N ASP A 157 -33.61 2.05 18.58
CA ASP A 157 -32.22 1.74 18.87
C ASP A 157 -32.19 0.58 19.86
N GLY A 158 -31.32 -0.39 19.63
CA GLY A 158 -31.15 -1.54 20.50
C GLY A 158 -29.70 -1.99 20.57
N THR A 159 -29.27 -2.42 21.75
CA THR A 159 -27.95 -2.96 22.02
C THR A 159 -28.08 -4.31 22.69
N TYR A 160 -27.29 -5.27 22.24
CA TYR A 160 -27.19 -6.62 22.80
C TYR A 160 -25.74 -6.90 23.24
N SER A 161 -25.58 -7.23 24.52
CA SER A 161 -24.33 -7.65 25.17
C SER A 161 -23.13 -6.73 24.94
N ASP A 162 -23.35 -5.40 24.86
CA ASP A 162 -22.35 -4.35 24.55
C ASP A 162 -21.54 -4.60 23.26
N ARG A 163 -22.03 -5.47 22.37
CA ARG A 163 -21.27 -5.96 21.20
C ARG A 163 -22.04 -5.87 19.89
N ARG A 164 -23.36 -5.79 19.96
CA ARG A 164 -24.23 -5.69 18.78
C ARG A 164 -25.18 -4.54 18.95
N ASP A 165 -25.27 -3.71 17.91
CA ASP A 165 -26.16 -2.56 17.88
C ASP A 165 -27.09 -2.66 16.69
N LEU A 166 -28.36 -2.32 16.91
CA LEU A 166 -29.40 -2.23 15.92
C LEU A 166 -29.96 -0.81 15.94
N GLN A 167 -29.99 -0.17 14.79
CA GLN A 167 -30.71 1.09 14.58
C GLN A 167 -31.71 0.88 13.46
N LEU A 168 -32.96 1.22 13.69
CA LEU A 168 -34.02 1.22 12.69
C LEU A 168 -34.65 2.61 12.67
N SER A 169 -34.93 3.14 11.50
CA SER A 169 -35.74 4.34 11.35
C SER A 169 -36.61 4.26 10.12
N GLY A 170 -37.69 5.03 10.14
CA GLY A 170 -38.55 5.15 8.98
C GLY A 170 -39.35 6.44 8.97
N LEU A 171 -39.72 6.82 7.76
CA LEU A 171 -40.57 7.94 7.40
C LEU A 171 -41.64 7.39 6.45
N ILE A 172 -42.90 7.60 6.79
CA ILE A 172 -44.04 7.27 5.94
C ILE A 172 -44.75 8.57 5.63
N ASP A 173 -44.56 9.07 4.40
CA ASP A 173 -45.13 10.32 3.93
C ASP A 173 -46.30 10.07 2.97
N ARG A 174 -47.47 10.51 3.42
CA ARG A 174 -48.74 10.54 2.69
C ARG A 174 -49.32 11.96 2.67
N THR A 175 -48.50 12.98 2.88
CA THR A 175 -48.92 14.39 2.91
C THR A 175 -49.16 14.96 1.51
N LYS A 176 -48.57 14.35 0.48
CA LYS A 176 -48.64 14.74 -0.92
C LYS A 176 -49.34 13.67 -1.75
N ASP A 177 -49.76 14.06 -2.96
CA ASP A 177 -50.39 13.16 -3.93
C ASP A 177 -49.51 11.96 -4.25
N ILE A 178 -48.20 12.19 -4.45
CA ILE A 178 -47.23 11.12 -4.66
C ILE A 178 -46.67 10.69 -3.29
N PRO A 179 -46.95 9.47 -2.82
CA PRO A 179 -46.43 8.97 -1.56
C PRO A 179 -44.91 8.83 -1.59
N PHE A 180 -44.28 9.00 -0.43
CA PHE A 180 -42.84 8.80 -0.28
C PHE A 180 -42.53 8.10 1.05
N ASP A 181 -41.92 6.93 0.98
CA ASP A 181 -41.44 6.23 2.16
C ASP A 181 -39.92 6.13 2.17
N GLU A 182 -39.32 6.31 3.34
CA GLU A 182 -37.90 6.06 3.57
C GLU A 182 -37.74 5.15 4.79
N TYR A 183 -36.91 4.12 4.66
CA TYR A 183 -36.56 3.23 5.76
C TYR A 183 -35.05 3.08 5.83
N ALA A 184 -34.50 3.05 7.03
CA ALA A 184 -33.09 2.76 7.24
C ALA A 184 -32.92 1.74 8.38
N ALA A 185 -31.96 0.83 8.19
CA ALA A 185 -31.55 -0.12 9.20
C ALA A 185 -30.02 -0.16 9.27
N LYS A 186 -29.45 -0.21 10.47
CA LYS A 186 -28.03 -0.49 10.69
C LYS A 186 -27.92 -1.58 11.74
N LEU A 187 -27.10 -2.57 11.46
CA LEU A 187 -26.78 -3.67 12.35
C LEU A 187 -25.27 -3.78 12.43
N SER A 188 -24.70 -3.62 13.63
CA SER A 188 -23.25 -3.60 13.84
C SER A 188 -22.81 -4.73 14.77
N GLY A 189 -21.56 -5.18 14.60
CA GLY A 189 -20.89 -6.09 15.52
C GLY A 189 -21.39 -7.54 15.49
N VAL A 190 -22.02 -7.96 14.39
CA VAL A 190 -22.52 -9.35 14.25
C VAL A 190 -21.33 -10.29 14.09
N ALA A 191 -21.15 -11.21 15.03
CA ALA A 191 -20.14 -12.26 14.91
C ALA A 191 -20.58 -13.29 13.87
N LEU A 192 -19.68 -13.60 12.94
CA LEU A 192 -19.86 -14.63 11.92
C LEU A 192 -19.15 -15.91 12.37
N SER A 193 -19.90 -17.00 12.48
CA SER A 193 -19.34 -18.31 12.84
C SER A 193 -18.55 -18.93 11.68
N SER A 194 -19.17 -19.06 10.51
CA SER A 194 -18.48 -19.46 9.27
C SER A 194 -19.29 -19.09 8.04
N PHE A 195 -18.61 -18.75 6.95
CA PHE A 195 -19.21 -18.42 5.65
C PHE A 195 -18.45 -19.14 4.54
N GLU A 196 -19.13 -19.91 3.71
CA GLU A 196 -18.51 -20.64 2.59
C GLU A 196 -18.39 -19.73 1.35
N LEU A 197 -17.22 -19.75 0.71
CA LEU A 197 -16.91 -18.97 -0.49
C LEU A 197 -17.11 -19.76 -1.81
N GLY A 198 -17.51 -21.04 -1.72
CA GLY A 198 -17.93 -21.84 -2.87
C GLY A 198 -16.82 -22.39 -3.77
N ASN A 199 -15.53 -22.19 -3.45
CA ASN A 199 -14.41 -22.69 -4.23
C ASN A 199 -13.67 -23.86 -3.54
N LYS A 200 -13.26 -24.88 -4.31
CA LYS A 200 -12.63 -26.13 -3.81
C LYS A 200 -11.15 -26.34 -4.20
N ASN A 201 -10.46 -25.27 -4.63
CA ASN A 201 -9.07 -25.36 -5.12
C ASN A 201 -8.11 -24.57 -4.21
N PHE A 202 -7.06 -23.95 -4.77
CA PHE A 202 -6.07 -23.14 -4.03
C PHE A 202 -6.63 -21.81 -3.48
N LEU A 203 -7.91 -21.51 -3.76
CA LEU A 203 -8.64 -20.37 -3.24
C LEU A 203 -9.24 -20.69 -1.86
N PRO A 204 -9.53 -19.67 -1.04
CA PRO A 204 -10.14 -19.89 0.25
C PRO A 204 -11.52 -20.54 0.09
N SER A 205 -11.76 -21.55 0.92
CA SER A 205 -13.02 -22.28 0.97
C SER A 205 -14.03 -21.61 1.91
N LYS A 206 -13.53 -21.03 3.01
CA LYS A 206 -14.36 -20.46 4.08
C LYS A 206 -13.75 -19.20 4.68
N ILE A 207 -14.63 -18.37 5.24
CA ILE A 207 -14.33 -17.26 6.13
C ILE A 207 -14.78 -17.65 7.54
N THR A 208 -13.93 -17.52 8.55
CA THR A 208 -14.28 -17.73 9.97
C THR A 208 -13.94 -16.52 10.83
N ASP A 209 -14.54 -16.47 12.01
CA ASP A 209 -14.22 -15.50 13.08
C ASP A 209 -14.44 -14.02 12.72
N GLY A 210 -15.19 -13.76 11.64
CA GLY A 210 -15.45 -12.42 11.14
C GLY A 210 -16.44 -11.63 11.98
N ARG A 211 -16.40 -10.32 11.82
CA ARG A 211 -17.46 -9.40 12.23
C ARG A 211 -18.10 -8.77 11.01
N MET A 212 -19.42 -8.62 11.08
CA MET A 212 -20.22 -8.01 10.03
C MET A 212 -20.94 -6.78 10.57
N ASN A 213 -20.82 -5.69 9.82
CA ASN A 213 -21.67 -4.51 9.95
C ASN A 213 -22.49 -4.38 8.66
N THR A 214 -23.78 -4.10 8.78
CA THR A 214 -24.69 -3.96 7.65
C THR A 214 -25.48 -2.67 7.80
N ALA A 215 -25.55 -1.88 6.75
CA ALA A 215 -26.46 -0.74 6.64
C ALA A 215 -27.37 -0.94 5.44
N VAL A 216 -28.66 -0.66 5.61
CA VAL A 216 -29.69 -0.73 4.57
C VAL A 216 -30.41 0.60 4.55
N LYS A 217 -30.61 1.16 3.36
CA LYS A 217 -31.47 2.33 3.13
C LYS A 217 -32.42 2.03 1.99
N ILE A 218 -33.71 2.17 2.21
CA ILE A 218 -34.78 1.93 1.24
C ILE A 218 -35.56 3.23 1.03
N SER A 219 -35.87 3.56 -0.21
CA SER A 219 -36.72 4.67 -0.62
C SER A 219 -37.77 4.18 -1.61
N VAL A 220 -39.03 4.58 -1.38
CA VAL A 220 -40.19 4.18 -2.18
C VAL A 220 -40.93 5.43 -2.65
N PRO A 221 -40.51 6.07 -3.76
CA PRO A 221 -41.22 7.19 -4.35
C PRO A 221 -42.38 6.68 -5.24
N GLY A 222 -43.62 6.87 -4.81
CA GLY A 222 -44.80 6.40 -5.53
C GLY A 222 -44.76 4.87 -5.70
N ASN A 223 -44.64 4.41 -6.95
CA ASN A 223 -44.51 2.99 -7.31
C ASN A 223 -43.06 2.53 -7.57
N GLY A 224 -42.09 3.44 -7.45
CA GLY A 224 -40.67 3.16 -7.59
C GLY A 224 -40.05 2.60 -6.31
N PHE A 225 -38.83 2.08 -6.43
CA PHE A 225 -38.09 1.46 -5.35
C PHE A 225 -36.60 1.69 -5.56
N ASP A 226 -35.89 2.10 -4.52
CA ASP A 226 -34.44 2.19 -4.50
C ASP A 226 -33.94 1.73 -3.12
N SER A 227 -33.14 0.67 -3.09
CA SER A 227 -32.50 0.13 -1.91
C SER A 227 -30.98 0.14 -2.08
N ARG A 228 -30.27 0.62 -1.07
CA ARG A 228 -28.82 0.55 -0.94
C ARG A 228 -28.49 -0.28 0.28
N ILE A 229 -27.59 -1.23 0.11
CA ILE A 229 -27.11 -2.12 1.16
C ILE A 229 -25.59 -2.04 1.17
N ASP A 230 -25.03 -1.66 2.30
CA ASP A 230 -23.60 -1.66 2.56
C ASP A 230 -23.30 -2.75 3.59
N ILE A 231 -22.40 -3.67 3.24
CA ILE A 231 -21.93 -4.75 4.11
C ILE A 231 -20.43 -4.55 4.30
N ASP A 232 -20.00 -4.46 5.54
CA ASP A 232 -18.61 -4.38 5.96
C ASP A 232 -18.26 -5.66 6.72
N LEU A 233 -17.30 -6.40 6.16
CA LEU A 233 -16.75 -7.60 6.77
C LEU A 233 -15.36 -7.27 7.28
N SER A 234 -15.08 -7.61 8.54
CA SER A 234 -13.79 -7.32 9.17
C SER A 234 -13.36 -8.41 10.13
N ASN A 235 -12.08 -8.41 10.50
CA ASN A 235 -11.46 -9.32 11.47
C ASN A 235 -11.67 -10.80 11.17
N PHE A 236 -11.79 -11.17 9.89
CA PHE A 236 -12.01 -12.55 9.53
C PHE A 236 -10.70 -13.29 9.20
N THR A 237 -10.79 -14.60 9.25
CA THR A 237 -9.73 -15.52 8.81
C THR A 237 -10.20 -16.30 7.59
N LEU A 238 -9.34 -16.40 6.59
CA LEU A 238 -9.56 -17.25 5.42
C LEU A 238 -9.03 -18.66 5.71
N GLN A 239 -9.85 -19.65 5.41
CA GLN A 239 -9.47 -21.06 5.48
C GLN A 239 -9.28 -21.62 4.08
N PHE A 240 -8.25 -22.45 3.92
CA PHE A 240 -7.89 -23.11 2.67
C PHE A 240 -7.86 -24.62 2.90
N GLU A 241 -8.39 -25.39 1.95
CA GLU A 241 -8.47 -26.86 2.08
C GLU A 241 -7.23 -27.60 1.57
N THR A 242 -6.43 -26.93 0.73
CA THR A 242 -5.27 -27.52 0.07
C THR A 242 -4.01 -26.72 0.36
N GLU A 243 -2.84 -27.35 0.37
CA GLU A 243 -1.55 -26.65 0.45
C GLU A 243 -1.11 -26.17 -0.95
N PRO A 244 -0.41 -25.02 -1.06
CA PRO A 244 0.12 -24.53 -2.34
C PRO A 244 1.09 -25.53 -2.98
N ARG A 245 0.90 -25.83 -4.26
CA ARG A 245 1.78 -26.74 -5.04
C ARG A 245 2.81 -25.99 -5.87
N SER A 246 2.61 -24.71 -6.09
CA SER A 246 3.47 -23.85 -6.92
C SER A 246 3.79 -22.53 -6.23
N ILE A 247 4.85 -21.85 -6.68
CA ILE A 247 5.21 -20.51 -6.20
C ILE A 247 4.06 -19.52 -6.46
N VAL A 248 3.38 -19.65 -7.59
CA VAL A 248 2.22 -18.81 -7.95
C VAL A 248 1.07 -19.03 -6.96
N GLU A 249 0.75 -20.28 -6.61
CA GLU A 249 -0.28 -20.57 -5.61
C GLU A 249 0.09 -20.06 -4.22
N ARG A 250 1.37 -20.15 -3.84
CA ARG A 250 1.88 -19.63 -2.56
C ARG A 250 1.73 -18.11 -2.48
N LEU A 251 2.15 -17.40 -3.53
CA LEU A 251 2.01 -15.95 -3.61
C LEU A 251 0.54 -15.51 -3.64
N ALA A 252 -0.31 -16.24 -4.37
CA ALA A 252 -1.75 -15.98 -4.38
C ALA A 252 -2.37 -16.15 -2.99
N ARG A 253 -1.97 -17.20 -2.25
CA ARG A 253 -2.39 -17.41 -0.87
C ARG A 253 -1.94 -16.28 0.05
N GLU A 254 -0.69 -15.88 -0.01
CA GLU A 254 -0.14 -14.82 0.83
C GLU A 254 -0.87 -13.48 0.61
N VAL A 255 -1.18 -13.16 -0.66
CA VAL A 255 -2.00 -12.00 -1.03
C VAL A 255 -3.39 -12.10 -0.41
N LEU A 256 -4.04 -13.26 -0.50
CA LEU A 256 -5.40 -13.50 0.01
C LEU A 256 -5.44 -13.48 1.54
N GLU A 257 -4.53 -14.16 2.22
CA GLU A 257 -4.42 -14.21 3.69
C GLU A 257 -4.20 -12.83 4.32
N GLY A 258 -3.55 -11.92 3.58
CA GLY A 258 -3.40 -10.52 3.95
C GLY A 258 -4.71 -9.71 3.96
N ILE A 259 -5.79 -10.24 3.40
CA ILE A 259 -7.11 -9.62 3.41
C ILE A 259 -7.84 -10.04 4.67
N LYS A 260 -8.08 -9.06 5.55
CA LYS A 260 -8.77 -9.24 6.84
C LYS A 260 -10.14 -8.57 6.89
N GLY A 261 -10.48 -7.83 5.84
CA GLY A 261 -11.73 -7.10 5.71
C GLY A 261 -11.98 -6.68 4.27
N PHE A 262 -13.25 -6.53 3.90
CA PHE A 262 -13.67 -5.94 2.64
C PHE A 262 -15.10 -5.40 2.75
N ASN A 263 -15.43 -4.46 1.87
CA ASN A 263 -16.75 -3.87 1.76
C ASN A 263 -17.48 -4.38 0.51
N VAL A 264 -18.79 -4.57 0.65
CA VAL A 264 -19.71 -4.87 -0.43
C VAL A 264 -20.82 -3.84 -0.42
N LYS A 265 -21.02 -3.18 -1.55
CA LYS A 265 -22.17 -2.28 -1.77
C LYS A 265 -23.07 -2.89 -2.82
N MET A 266 -24.34 -2.99 -2.48
CA MET A 266 -25.39 -3.45 -3.36
C MET A 266 -26.44 -2.36 -3.53
N ARG A 267 -26.87 -2.14 -4.76
CA ARG A 267 -28.00 -1.27 -5.07
C ARG A 267 -29.04 -2.05 -5.85
N LEU A 268 -30.28 -1.98 -5.40
CA LEU A 268 -31.45 -2.54 -6.04
C LEU A 268 -32.41 -1.40 -6.35
N TRP A 269 -32.79 -1.21 -7.61
CA TRP A 269 -33.74 -0.16 -7.95
C TRP A 269 -34.68 -0.53 -9.09
N ASN A 270 -35.85 0.09 -9.12
CA ASN A 270 -36.74 0.09 -10.28
C ASN A 270 -37.34 1.47 -10.51
N THR A 271 -37.67 1.75 -11.76
CA THR A 271 -38.31 3.00 -12.18
C THR A 271 -39.53 2.65 -13.02
N GLY A 272 -40.50 1.94 -12.41
CA GLY A 272 -41.74 1.55 -13.09
C GLY A 272 -41.67 0.28 -13.95
N GLY A 273 -40.73 -0.63 -13.66
CA GLY A 273 -40.54 -1.87 -14.43
C GLY A 273 -39.74 -2.93 -13.68
N THR A 274 -38.89 -3.67 -14.41
CA THR A 274 -38.01 -4.71 -13.87
C THR A 274 -36.97 -4.14 -12.90
N PHE A 275 -36.64 -4.91 -11.87
CA PHE A 275 -35.56 -4.55 -10.96
C PHE A 275 -34.20 -4.60 -11.64
N LYS A 276 -33.36 -3.63 -11.30
CA LYS A 276 -31.93 -3.60 -11.64
C LYS A 276 -31.13 -3.79 -10.36
N VAL A 277 -30.09 -4.60 -10.44
CA VAL A 277 -29.17 -4.88 -9.34
C VAL A 277 -27.77 -4.43 -9.78
N ALA A 278 -27.07 -3.71 -8.91
CA ALA A 278 -25.65 -3.42 -9.03
C ALA A 278 -24.94 -3.91 -7.77
N LEU A 279 -23.82 -4.58 -7.95
CA LEU A 279 -22.93 -5.05 -6.89
C LEU A 279 -21.55 -4.46 -7.11
N SER A 280 -20.94 -3.94 -6.06
CA SER A 280 -19.57 -3.42 -6.09
C SER A 280 -18.84 -3.81 -4.82
N THR A 281 -17.52 -3.95 -4.91
CA THR A 281 -16.65 -4.30 -3.78
C THR A 281 -15.29 -3.63 -3.95
N ASP A 282 -14.62 -3.36 -2.83
CA ASP A 282 -13.25 -2.83 -2.80
C ASP A 282 -12.18 -3.94 -2.88
N LEU A 283 -12.60 -5.20 -2.96
CA LEU A 283 -11.71 -6.36 -2.95
C LEU A 283 -10.67 -6.34 -4.09
N ASP A 284 -11.03 -5.86 -5.29
CA ASP A 284 -10.06 -5.73 -6.41
C ASP A 284 -8.95 -4.73 -6.08
N ASN A 285 -9.28 -3.61 -5.41
CA ASN A 285 -8.30 -2.62 -4.98
C ASN A 285 -7.41 -3.18 -3.86
N LEU A 286 -8.01 -3.90 -2.90
CA LEU A 286 -7.28 -4.56 -1.82
C LEU A 286 -6.31 -5.63 -2.36
N LEU A 287 -6.77 -6.44 -3.33
CA LEU A 287 -5.95 -7.43 -4.02
C LEU A 287 -4.80 -6.77 -4.78
N SER A 288 -5.06 -5.71 -5.55
CA SER A 288 -4.02 -4.94 -6.25
C SER A 288 -2.94 -4.42 -5.29
N GLN A 289 -3.35 -3.76 -4.20
CA GLN A 289 -2.41 -3.21 -3.22
C GLN A 289 -1.57 -4.31 -2.56
N ARG A 290 -2.21 -5.42 -2.18
CA ARG A 290 -1.51 -6.55 -1.56
C ARG A 290 -0.58 -7.26 -2.53
N LEU A 291 -0.98 -7.47 -3.78
CA LEU A 291 -0.14 -8.03 -4.82
C LEU A 291 1.12 -7.17 -5.03
N MET A 292 0.96 -5.85 -5.11
CA MET A 292 2.11 -4.93 -5.21
C MET A 292 3.04 -5.05 -4.00
N ASN A 293 2.50 -5.22 -2.80
CA ASN A 293 3.30 -5.39 -1.58
C ASN A 293 4.06 -6.73 -1.55
N VAL A 294 3.39 -7.84 -1.88
CA VAL A 294 3.99 -9.19 -1.88
C VAL A 294 5.05 -9.29 -2.98
N ILE A 295 4.74 -8.83 -4.20
CA ILE A 295 5.73 -8.78 -5.28
C ILE A 295 6.86 -7.80 -4.89
N GLY A 296 6.55 -6.63 -4.33
CA GLY A 296 7.54 -5.67 -3.84
C GLY A 296 8.54 -6.28 -2.86
N ALA A 297 8.04 -7.05 -1.89
CA ALA A 297 8.86 -7.77 -0.93
C ALA A 297 9.73 -8.85 -1.60
N GLU A 298 9.16 -9.62 -2.53
CA GLU A 298 9.90 -10.65 -3.26
C GLU A 298 10.98 -10.06 -4.17
N ILE A 299 10.70 -8.93 -4.84
CA ILE A 299 11.71 -8.19 -5.61
C ILE A 299 12.83 -7.70 -4.69
N ALA A 300 12.49 -7.12 -3.54
CA ALA A 300 13.50 -6.62 -2.60
C ALA A 300 14.39 -7.75 -2.11
N ASN A 301 13.80 -8.93 -1.82
CA ASN A 301 14.53 -10.13 -1.47
C ASN A 301 15.47 -10.58 -2.60
N LEU A 302 14.98 -10.65 -3.85
CA LEU A 302 15.78 -10.98 -5.02
C LEU A 302 16.90 -9.95 -5.27
N GLN A 303 16.62 -8.65 -5.11
CA GLN A 303 17.62 -7.59 -5.21
C GLN A 303 18.73 -7.74 -4.18
N ASN A 304 18.38 -8.08 -2.93
CA ASN A 304 19.36 -8.36 -1.89
C ASN A 304 20.21 -9.58 -2.23
N GLN A 305 19.59 -10.69 -2.66
CA GLN A 305 20.32 -11.89 -3.08
C GLN A 305 21.24 -11.64 -4.28
N LEU A 306 20.80 -10.86 -5.27
CA LEU A 306 21.62 -10.46 -6.41
C LEU A 306 22.77 -9.56 -5.97
N ARG A 307 22.52 -8.61 -5.06
CA ARG A 307 23.55 -7.74 -4.49
C ARG A 307 24.59 -8.55 -3.73
N ASP A 308 24.17 -9.52 -2.94
CA ASP A 308 25.08 -10.36 -2.16
C ASP A 308 25.94 -11.24 -3.06
N LYS A 309 25.35 -11.85 -4.11
CA LYS A 309 26.10 -12.61 -5.13
C LYS A 309 27.06 -11.72 -5.92
N PHE A 310 26.62 -10.53 -6.32
CA PHE A 310 27.44 -9.58 -7.05
C PHE A 310 28.62 -9.09 -6.19
N ASN A 311 28.36 -8.70 -4.94
CA ASN A 311 29.39 -8.31 -3.98
C ASN A 311 30.38 -9.44 -3.73
N ALA A 312 29.92 -10.70 -3.64
CA ALA A 312 30.81 -11.84 -3.50
C ALA A 312 31.76 -11.97 -4.70
N ILE A 313 31.26 -11.82 -5.94
CA ILE A 313 32.07 -11.87 -7.17
C ILE A 313 33.05 -10.68 -7.23
N VAL A 314 32.58 -9.46 -6.94
CA VAL A 314 33.42 -8.25 -6.94
C VAL A 314 34.52 -8.35 -5.90
N ASN A 315 34.19 -8.76 -4.67
CA ASN A 315 35.18 -8.94 -3.60
C ASN A 315 36.21 -10.01 -3.95
N GLN A 316 35.80 -11.12 -4.59
CA GLN A 316 36.72 -12.14 -5.07
C GLN A 316 37.68 -11.58 -6.13
N LYS A 317 37.16 -10.87 -7.15
CA LYS A 317 37.99 -10.26 -8.20
C LYS A 317 38.88 -9.14 -7.70
N ARG A 318 38.42 -8.39 -6.71
CA ARG A 318 39.21 -7.38 -6.01
C ARG A 318 40.38 -8.01 -5.27
N ALA A 319 40.15 -9.10 -4.52
CA ALA A 319 41.22 -9.82 -3.83
C ALA A 319 42.29 -10.35 -4.79
N GLU A 320 41.88 -10.92 -5.94
CA GLU A 320 42.80 -11.34 -7.02
C GLU A 320 43.61 -10.15 -7.57
N PHE A 321 42.96 -9.00 -7.79
CA PHE A 321 43.62 -7.79 -8.30
C PHE A 321 44.58 -7.16 -7.28
N ASP A 322 44.17 -7.03 -6.01
CA ASP A 322 45.00 -6.47 -4.93
C ASP A 322 46.26 -7.30 -4.70
N GLN A 323 46.15 -8.65 -4.78
CA GLN A 323 47.31 -9.54 -4.75
C GLN A 323 48.26 -9.28 -5.92
N PHE A 324 47.73 -9.17 -7.14
CA PHE A 324 48.55 -8.88 -8.32
C PHE A 324 49.20 -7.48 -8.22
N TYR A 325 48.43 -6.46 -7.83
CA TYR A 325 48.89 -5.08 -7.71
C TYR A 325 50.00 -4.94 -6.66
N ASN A 326 49.80 -5.48 -5.46
CA ASN A 326 50.80 -5.41 -4.39
C ASN A 326 52.10 -6.14 -4.80
N ALA A 327 51.98 -7.29 -5.46
CA ALA A 327 53.16 -8.01 -5.98
C ALA A 327 53.93 -7.22 -7.05
N GLN A 328 53.25 -6.45 -7.90
CA GLN A 328 53.91 -5.58 -8.88
C GLN A 328 54.48 -4.32 -8.24
N LYS A 329 53.76 -3.72 -7.30
CA LYS A 329 54.23 -2.55 -6.52
C LYS A 329 55.52 -2.88 -5.79
N GLU A 330 55.57 -4.00 -5.08
CA GLU A 330 56.76 -4.45 -4.36
C GLU A 330 57.95 -4.68 -5.30
N LYS A 331 57.72 -5.24 -6.50
CA LYS A 331 58.78 -5.35 -7.53
C LYS A 331 59.29 -4.01 -8.01
N VAL A 332 58.42 -3.01 -8.16
CA VAL A 332 58.79 -1.66 -8.60
C VAL A 332 59.52 -0.91 -7.49
N GLU A 333 59.03 -0.97 -6.24
CA GLU A 333 59.68 -0.38 -5.07
C GLU A 333 61.07 -0.98 -4.82
N ASN A 334 61.20 -2.31 -4.92
CA ASN A 334 62.50 -2.98 -4.79
C ASN A 334 63.50 -2.54 -5.89
N LYS A 335 63.05 -2.40 -7.14
CA LYS A 335 63.88 -1.87 -8.24
C LYS A 335 64.27 -0.41 -8.04
N LEU A 336 63.34 0.42 -7.57
CA LEU A 336 63.61 1.83 -7.23
C LEU A 336 64.63 1.95 -6.09
N GLY A 337 64.49 1.14 -5.05
CA GLY A 337 65.44 1.06 -3.95
C GLY A 337 66.84 0.66 -4.43
N THR A 338 66.95 -0.32 -5.34
CA THR A 338 68.24 -0.70 -5.92
C THR A 338 68.88 0.44 -6.72
N PHE A 339 68.10 1.16 -7.52
CA PHE A 339 68.60 2.33 -8.25
C PHE A 339 69.00 3.48 -7.32
N GLN A 340 68.27 3.69 -6.21
CA GLN A 340 68.60 4.69 -5.21
C GLN A 340 69.92 4.38 -4.49
N THR A 341 70.12 3.12 -4.09
CA THR A 341 71.40 2.66 -3.52
C THR A 341 72.55 2.83 -4.51
N LEU A 342 72.37 2.41 -5.76
CA LEU A 342 73.39 2.54 -6.81
C LEU A 342 73.76 4.02 -7.06
N LEU A 343 72.77 4.92 -7.05
CA LEU A 343 73.00 6.36 -7.23
C LEU A 343 73.77 6.94 -6.04
N ASN A 344 73.38 6.60 -4.81
CA ASN A 344 74.05 7.05 -3.59
C ASN A 344 75.50 6.57 -3.53
N ASP A 345 75.76 5.31 -3.88
CA ASP A 345 77.11 4.76 -3.94
C ASP A 345 77.97 5.49 -4.98
N LYS A 346 77.41 5.77 -6.17
CA LYS A 346 78.12 6.52 -7.22
C LYS A 346 78.35 7.99 -6.83
N LEU A 347 77.40 8.63 -6.15
CA LEU A 347 77.56 9.99 -5.64
C LEU A 347 78.64 10.05 -4.56
N SER A 348 78.64 9.11 -3.62
CA SER A 348 79.68 8.97 -2.60
C SER A 348 81.07 8.84 -3.22
N ILE A 349 81.24 7.95 -4.22
CA ILE A 349 82.51 7.79 -4.95
C ILE A 349 82.96 9.09 -5.63
N VAL A 350 82.01 9.85 -6.21
CA VAL A 350 82.31 11.10 -6.90
C VAL A 350 82.67 12.22 -5.91
N ASP A 351 81.98 12.30 -4.77
CA ASP A 351 82.28 13.25 -3.71
C ASP A 351 83.66 12.96 -3.07
N THR A 352 83.98 11.69 -2.79
CA THR A 352 85.33 11.30 -2.33
C THR A 352 86.41 11.66 -3.35
N LYS A 353 86.17 11.43 -4.65
CA LYS A 353 87.11 11.84 -5.70
C LYS A 353 87.25 13.36 -5.83
N LYS A 354 86.17 14.11 -5.57
CA LYS A 354 86.20 15.56 -5.59
C LYS A 354 87.03 16.11 -4.43
N GLU A 355 86.89 15.54 -3.23
CA GLU A 355 87.75 15.84 -2.08
C GLU A 355 89.20 15.50 -2.36
N GLU A 356 89.51 14.31 -2.91
CA GLU A 356 90.88 13.94 -3.29
C GLU A 356 91.49 14.89 -4.34
N LEU A 357 90.68 15.36 -5.30
CA LEU A 357 91.13 16.32 -6.31
C LEU A 357 91.34 17.71 -5.73
N GLN A 358 90.50 18.15 -4.78
CA GLN A 358 90.71 19.39 -4.03
C GLN A 358 91.95 19.34 -3.15
N ASP A 359 92.16 18.24 -2.43
CA ASP A 359 93.38 18.01 -1.65
C ASP A 359 94.64 18.00 -2.53
N ARG A 360 94.55 17.42 -3.74
CA ARG A 360 95.63 17.49 -4.73
C ARG A 360 95.85 18.90 -5.25
N LEU A 361 94.78 19.66 -5.51
CA LEU A 361 94.85 21.04 -5.97
C LEU A 361 95.51 21.94 -4.91
N ASP A 362 95.13 21.79 -3.64
CA ASP A 362 95.68 22.53 -2.50
C ASP A 362 97.15 22.18 -2.26
N LYS A 363 97.54 20.91 -2.42
CA LYS A 363 98.94 20.48 -2.38
C LYS A 363 99.77 21.09 -3.52
N VAL A 364 99.21 21.17 -4.73
CA VAL A 364 99.87 21.79 -5.88
C VAL A 364 99.98 23.31 -5.73
N GLN A 365 98.94 23.98 -5.21
CA GLN A 365 98.98 25.42 -4.92
C GLN A 365 99.99 25.76 -3.80
N LYS A 366 100.06 24.97 -2.74
CA LYS A 366 101.10 25.11 -1.69
C LYS A 366 102.50 24.81 -2.23
N GLY A 367 102.64 23.85 -3.14
CA GLY A 367 103.90 23.53 -3.82
C GLY A 367 104.39 24.67 -4.73
N LEU A 368 103.49 25.27 -5.53
CA LEU A 368 103.78 26.43 -6.38
C LEU A 368 104.12 27.68 -5.56
N GLY A 369 103.43 27.91 -4.44
CA GLY A 369 103.75 28.99 -3.50
C GLY A 369 105.14 28.86 -2.88
N ASN A 370 105.55 27.63 -2.53
CA ASN A 370 106.89 27.35 -2.03
C ASN A 370 107.98 27.48 -3.11
N GLN A 371 107.70 27.10 -4.36
CA GLN A 371 108.63 27.31 -5.49
C GLN A 371 108.82 28.79 -5.84
N LEU A 372 107.77 29.61 -5.72
CA LEU A 372 107.86 31.07 -5.89
C LEU A 372 108.67 31.74 -4.75
N LEU A 373 108.52 31.26 -3.51
CA LEU A 373 109.32 31.70 -2.36
C LEU A 373 110.80 31.32 -2.48
N ASP A 374 111.10 30.14 -3.02
CA ASP A 374 112.49 29.70 -3.27
C ASP A 374 113.16 30.47 -4.42
N LEU A 375 112.39 30.90 -5.44
CA LEU A 375 112.89 31.79 -6.49
C LEU A 375 113.14 33.22 -5.97
N LEU A 376 112.33 33.72 -5.03
CA LEU A 376 112.54 35.02 -4.38
C LEU A 376 113.72 35.01 -3.39
N LYS A 377 114.03 33.88 -2.74
CA LYS A 377 115.21 33.75 -1.86
C LYS A 377 116.53 33.56 -2.60
N LYS A 378 116.51 33.22 -3.89
CA LYS A 378 117.72 33.09 -4.74
C LYS A 378 118.05 34.35 -5.55
N GLY A 379 117.29 35.44 -5.37
CA GLY A 379 117.46 36.71 -6.09
C GLY A 379 117.68 37.94 -5.21
N GLY A 380 118.15 37.78 -3.96
CA GLY A 380 118.43 38.89 -3.03
C GLY A 380 119.82 38.77 -2.41
#